data_AF-A0AAU9UPU5-F1
#
_entry.id   AF-A0AAU9UPU5-F1
#
_cell.length_a   1.000
_cell.length_b   1.000
_cell.length_c   1.000
_cell.angle_alpha   90.00
_cell.angle_beta   90.00
_cell.angle_gamma   90.00
#
_symmetry.space_group_name_H-M   'P 1'
#
loop_
_entity.id
_entity.type
_entity.pdbx_description
1 polymer ?
#
loop_
_entity_poly.entity_id
_entity_poly.type
_entity_poly.pdbx_seq_one_letter_code
_entity_poly.pdbx_strand_id
1 'polypeptide(L)'
;MIFKDELKQKNFVSHESAILLEECAGSPEFLSRQIFKHRGEPCPRKYGEDIRKFDLTLNFLSPKAYKFVRTTYNDCLPHPRTLTKWYQSVDAEPGFTTEAFKTLKIKAQNSPRPIICTLVIDEMAIRKGLYWDNSSKKFYGRINTGIMEESDSTEEASECFVMLRL
;
A
#
# COMPACT_ATOMS: atom_id res chain seq x y z
N MET A 1 14.20 10.54 15.05
CA MET A 1 15.28 10.47 16.06
C MET A 1 15.86 11.83 16.47
N ILE A 2 15.86 12.87 15.63
CA ILE A 2 16.46 14.19 15.95
C ILE A 2 15.93 14.81 17.26
N PHE A 3 14.62 14.70 17.54
CA PHE A 3 14.00 15.35 18.71
C PHE A 3 14.35 14.71 20.06
N LYS A 4 14.56 13.38 20.11
CA LYS A 4 14.89 12.66 21.36
C LYS A 4 16.26 13.05 21.87
N ASP A 5 17.22 13.14 20.95
CA ASP A 5 18.60 13.48 21.27
C ASP A 5 18.73 14.98 21.62
N GLU A 6 17.98 15.86 20.95
CA GLU A 6 17.92 17.29 21.30
C GLU A 6 17.26 17.55 22.66
N LEU A 7 16.15 16.86 22.98
CA LEU A 7 15.46 16.99 24.27
C LEU A 7 16.31 16.47 25.43
N LYS A 8 17.05 15.38 25.20
CA LYS A 8 18.01 14.84 26.17
C LYS A 8 19.21 15.76 26.34
N GLN A 9 19.80 16.27 25.25
CA GLN A 9 20.93 17.20 25.31
C GLN A 9 20.60 18.50 26.03
N LYS A 10 19.35 18.99 25.92
CA LYS A 10 18.88 20.18 26.62
C LYS A 10 18.34 19.92 28.03
N ASN A 11 18.41 18.67 28.54
CA ASN A 11 17.87 18.26 29.85
C ASN A 11 16.37 18.60 30.05
N PHE A 12 15.58 18.66 28.97
CA PHE A 12 14.17 19.04 29.06
C PHE A 12 13.26 17.89 29.52
N VAL A 13 13.71 16.65 29.39
CA VAL A 13 12.88 15.48 29.69
C VAL A 13 13.71 14.33 30.25
N SER A 14 13.16 13.60 31.22
CA SER A 14 13.79 12.40 31.78
C SER A 14 13.87 11.26 30.74
N HIS A 15 14.72 10.27 30.99
CA HIS A 15 14.89 9.12 30.09
C HIS A 15 13.59 8.32 29.91
N GLU A 16 12.85 8.09 30.98
CA GLU A 16 11.57 7.35 30.97
C GLU A 16 10.49 8.12 30.21
N SER A 17 10.38 9.41 30.47
CA SER A 17 9.43 10.29 29.78
C SER A 17 9.73 10.39 28.28
N ALA A 18 11.00 10.33 27.87
CA ALA A 18 11.38 10.33 26.46
C ALA A 18 10.97 9.05 25.72
N ILE A 19 10.94 7.90 26.41
CA ILE A 19 10.47 6.62 25.85
C ILE A 19 8.95 6.67 25.66
N LEU A 20 8.21 7.12 26.68
CA LEU A 20 6.75 7.31 26.60
C LEU A 20 6.35 8.27 25.47
N LEU A 21 7.08 9.37 25.30
CA LEU A 21 6.83 10.32 24.21
C LEU A 21 7.02 9.68 22.82
N GLU A 22 7.95 8.75 22.67
CA GLU A 22 8.18 8.04 21.41
C GLU A 22 7.04 7.08 21.08
N GLU A 23 6.49 6.40 22.09
CA GLU A 23 5.31 5.55 21.95
C GLU A 23 4.04 6.34 21.64
N CYS A 24 3.85 7.51 22.27
CA CYS A 24 2.66 8.33 22.08
C CYS A 24 2.66 9.15 20.78
N ALA A 25 3.84 9.59 20.31
CA ALA A 25 3.93 10.54 19.22
C ALA A 25 3.84 9.89 17.82
N GLY A 26 3.79 8.56 17.74
CA GLY A 26 3.66 7.84 16.47
C GLY A 26 4.96 7.83 15.66
N SER A 27 4.87 7.65 14.33
CA SER A 27 6.05 7.52 13.47
C SER A 27 6.97 8.76 13.59
N PRO A 28 8.27 8.60 13.92
CA PRO A 28 9.21 9.72 14.01
C PRO A 28 9.33 10.50 12.70
N GLU A 29 9.16 9.81 11.56
CA GLU A 29 9.15 10.44 10.25
C GLU A 29 7.91 11.33 10.07
N PHE A 30 6.75 10.88 10.53
CA PHE A 30 5.51 11.65 10.45
C PHE A 30 5.61 12.96 11.24
N LEU A 31 6.10 12.91 12.48
CA LEU A 31 6.30 14.08 13.33
C LEU A 31 7.26 15.10 12.71
N SER A 32 8.40 14.63 12.22
CA SER A 32 9.40 15.52 11.58
C SER A 32 8.82 16.22 10.35
N ARG A 33 8.04 15.51 9.52
CA ARG A 33 7.32 16.10 8.39
C ARG A 33 6.29 17.15 8.81
N GLN A 34 5.53 16.90 9.88
CA GLN A 34 4.61 17.89 10.42
C GLN A 34 5.33 19.17 10.86
N ILE A 35 6.46 19.02 11.56
CA ILE A 35 7.28 20.16 12.00
C ILE A 35 7.79 20.95 10.80
N PHE A 36 8.36 20.29 9.78
CA PHE A 36 8.83 20.96 8.56
C PHE A 36 7.72 21.73 7.87
N LYS A 37 6.52 21.14 7.75
CA LYS A 37 5.35 21.82 7.19
C LYS A 37 4.92 23.04 7.99
N HIS A 38 4.93 22.96 9.32
CA HIS A 38 4.62 24.10 10.18
C HIS A 38 5.67 25.22 10.11
N ARG A 39 6.95 24.86 9.92
CA ARG A 39 8.06 25.82 9.77
C ARG A 39 8.19 26.39 8.35
N GLY A 40 7.42 25.89 7.38
CA GLY A 40 7.56 26.25 5.96
C GLY A 40 8.83 25.67 5.31
N GLU A 41 9.47 24.69 5.94
CA GLU A 41 10.68 24.04 5.46
C GLU A 41 10.36 22.91 4.46
N PRO A 42 11.27 22.62 3.52
CA PRO A 42 11.06 21.55 2.54
C PRO A 42 11.08 20.17 3.22
N CYS A 43 10.03 19.38 2.98
CA CYS A 43 9.96 18.00 3.46
C CYS A 43 10.78 17.04 2.58
N PRO A 44 11.35 15.96 3.14
CA PRO A 44 11.98 14.89 2.37
C PRO A 44 11.04 14.30 1.32
N ARG A 45 11.57 14.09 0.10
CA ARG A 45 10.79 13.51 -1.01
C ARG A 45 10.52 12.02 -0.86
N LYS A 46 11.40 11.29 -0.16
CA LYS A 46 11.27 9.85 0.10
C LYS A 46 10.45 9.62 1.37
N TYR A 47 9.51 8.69 1.30
CA TYR A 47 8.70 8.25 2.43
C TYR A 47 9.23 6.91 2.93
N GLY A 48 9.35 6.75 4.23
CA GLY A 48 9.70 5.48 4.86
C GLY A 48 8.56 4.46 4.76
N GLU A 49 8.87 3.21 5.11
CA GLU A 49 7.93 2.10 4.99
C GLU A 49 6.70 2.27 5.88
N ASP A 50 6.85 2.81 7.10
CA ASP A 50 5.75 2.93 8.05
C ASP A 50 4.69 3.92 7.55
N ILE A 51 5.14 5.08 7.05
CA ILE A 51 4.24 6.06 6.42
C ILE A 51 3.58 5.44 5.19
N ARG A 52 4.35 4.76 4.33
CA ARG A 52 3.82 4.10 3.14
C ARG A 52 2.76 3.06 3.49
N LYS A 53 3.00 2.21 4.50
CA LYS A 53 2.04 1.20 4.98
C LYS A 53 0.77 1.87 5.51
N PHE A 54 0.91 2.90 6.35
CA PHE A 54 -0.22 3.66 6.89
C PHE A 54 -1.06 4.30 5.77
N ASP A 55 -0.44 5.04 4.86
CA ASP A 55 -1.11 5.77 3.79
C ASP A 55 -1.85 4.84 2.83
N LEU A 56 -1.19 3.75 2.40
CA LEU A 56 -1.81 2.76 1.53
C LEU A 56 -3.00 2.11 2.23
N THR A 57 -2.85 1.70 3.48
CA THR A 57 -3.92 1.06 4.26
C THR A 57 -5.11 1.99 4.43
N LEU A 58 -4.88 3.23 4.87
CA LEU A 58 -5.94 4.21 5.09
C LEU A 58 -6.67 4.55 3.79
N ASN A 59 -5.93 4.75 2.70
CA ASN A 59 -6.53 5.03 1.39
C ASN A 59 -7.29 3.83 0.82
N PHE A 60 -6.82 2.60 1.05
CA PHE A 60 -7.53 1.38 0.68
C PHE A 60 -8.86 1.25 1.42
N LEU A 61 -8.87 1.53 2.73
CA LEU A 61 -10.09 1.49 3.53
C LEU A 61 -11.07 2.62 3.18
N SER A 62 -10.56 3.84 2.98
CA SER A 62 -11.38 4.99 2.60
C SER A 62 -10.52 6.13 2.03
N PRO A 63 -10.58 6.38 0.71
CA PRO A 63 -9.91 7.52 0.09
C PRO A 63 -10.38 8.88 0.67
N LYS A 64 -11.64 8.95 1.14
CA LYS A 64 -12.18 10.12 1.81
C LYS A 64 -11.52 10.35 3.17
N ALA A 65 -11.35 9.29 3.96
CA ALA A 65 -10.65 9.37 5.24
C ALA A 65 -9.18 9.76 5.05
N TYR A 66 -8.51 9.19 4.04
CA TYR A 66 -7.15 9.58 3.68
C TYR A 66 -7.05 11.08 3.35
N LYS A 67 -7.94 11.59 2.49
CA LYS A 67 -7.95 13.01 2.12
C LYS A 67 -8.19 13.91 3.34
N PHE A 68 -9.11 13.52 4.23
CA PHE A 68 -9.37 14.23 5.48
C PHE A 68 -8.11 14.31 6.35
N VAL A 69 -7.51 13.17 6.69
CA VAL A 69 -6.28 13.09 7.51
C VAL A 69 -5.15 13.92 6.89
N ARG A 70 -4.96 13.83 5.57
CA ARG A 70 -3.96 14.63 4.86
C ARG A 70 -4.19 16.13 5.04
N THR A 71 -5.43 16.60 4.88
CA THR A 71 -5.76 18.02 5.07
C THR A 71 -5.63 18.49 6.52
N THR A 72 -6.01 17.65 7.49
CA THR A 72 -5.88 17.95 8.92
C THR A 72 -4.43 18.20 9.32
N TYR A 73 -3.49 17.48 8.70
CA TYR A 73 -2.06 17.57 9.02
C TYR A 73 -1.26 18.37 7.99
N ASN A 74 -1.83 19.46 7.47
CA ASN A 74 -1.17 20.43 6.59
C ASN A 74 -0.42 19.78 5.40
N ASP A 75 -1.04 18.76 4.79
CA ASP A 75 -0.50 18.08 3.62
C ASP A 75 0.92 17.49 3.83
N CYS A 76 1.23 17.04 5.07
CA CYS A 76 2.48 16.33 5.38
C CYS A 76 2.54 14.91 4.79
N LEU A 77 1.38 14.33 4.49
CA LEU A 77 1.21 13.03 3.84
C LEU A 77 1.32 13.14 2.31
N PRO A 78 1.71 12.06 1.61
CA PRO A 78 1.85 12.05 0.17
C PRO A 78 0.57 12.48 -0.56
N HIS A 79 0.73 13.03 -1.76
CA HIS A 79 -0.41 13.29 -2.61
C HIS A 79 -1.05 11.96 -3.07
N PRO A 80 -2.39 11.86 -3.24
CA PRO A 80 -3.05 10.63 -3.73
C PRO A 80 -2.43 10.05 -5.02
N ARG A 81 -1.95 10.92 -5.92
CA ARG A 81 -1.21 10.51 -7.13
C ARG A 81 0.06 9.69 -6.82
N THR A 82 0.73 9.98 -5.71
CA THR A 82 1.89 9.20 -5.23
C THR A 82 1.43 7.82 -4.77
N LEU A 83 0.30 7.71 -4.08
CA LEU A 83 -0.28 6.43 -3.67
C LEU A 83 -0.64 5.60 -4.90
N THR A 84 -1.24 6.19 -5.93
CA THR A 84 -1.53 5.49 -7.19
C THR A 84 -0.27 4.87 -7.81
N LYS A 85 0.85 5.61 -7.82
CA LYS A 85 2.14 5.08 -8.30
C LYS A 85 2.66 3.93 -7.43
N TRP A 86 2.40 3.97 -6.12
CA TRP A 86 2.76 2.88 -5.22
C TRP A 86 1.90 1.63 -5.41
N TYR A 87 0.63 1.78 -5.85
CA TYR A 87 -0.21 0.65 -6.23
C TYR A 87 0.25 0.03 -7.56
N GLN A 88 0.67 0.84 -8.53
CA GLN A 88 1.15 0.39 -9.84
C GLN A 88 2.41 -0.48 -9.80
N SER A 89 3.15 -0.50 -8.69
CA SER A 89 4.33 -1.38 -8.55
C SER A 89 3.96 -2.85 -8.28
N VAL A 90 2.69 -3.16 -8.07
CA VAL A 90 2.22 -4.53 -7.84
C VAL A 90 1.79 -5.13 -9.17
N ASP A 91 2.35 -6.30 -9.48
CA ASP A 91 1.93 -7.08 -10.63
C ASP A 91 0.48 -7.55 -10.44
N ALA A 92 -0.38 -7.17 -11.37
CA ALA A 92 -1.81 -7.47 -11.36
C ALA A 92 -2.21 -8.32 -12.58
N GLU A 93 -1.26 -9.01 -13.18
CA GLU A 93 -1.51 -9.95 -14.27
C GLU A 93 -2.42 -11.11 -13.81
N PRO A 94 -3.22 -11.70 -14.73
CA PRO A 94 -4.12 -12.81 -14.40
C PRO A 94 -3.38 -13.99 -13.80
N GLY A 95 -3.98 -14.61 -12.78
CA GLY A 95 -3.43 -15.77 -12.08
C GLY A 95 -3.07 -15.46 -10.64
N PHE A 96 -2.09 -16.22 -10.11
CA PHE A 96 -1.64 -16.06 -8.73
C PHE A 96 -0.44 -15.11 -8.66
N THR A 97 -0.48 -14.15 -7.74
CA THR A 97 0.64 -13.24 -7.51
C THR A 97 1.78 -13.91 -6.74
N THR A 98 3.03 -13.60 -7.11
CA THR A 98 4.19 -14.15 -6.40
C THR A 98 4.25 -13.69 -4.94
N GLU A 99 3.73 -12.49 -4.70
CA GLU A 99 3.59 -11.81 -3.42
C GLU A 99 2.65 -12.60 -2.48
N ALA A 100 1.55 -13.14 -3.01
CA ALA A 100 0.65 -13.98 -2.23
C ALA A 100 1.36 -15.24 -1.73
N PHE A 101 2.08 -15.95 -2.61
CA PHE A 101 2.84 -17.15 -2.21
C PHE A 101 3.99 -16.84 -1.24
N LYS A 102 4.73 -15.74 -1.45
CA LYS A 102 5.77 -15.29 -0.50
C LYS A 102 5.16 -15.04 0.89
N THR A 103 4.01 -14.38 0.93
CA THR A 103 3.30 -14.07 2.19
C THR A 103 2.82 -15.35 2.87
N LEU A 104 2.22 -16.29 2.13
CA LEU A 104 1.80 -17.59 2.64
C LEU A 104 2.98 -18.40 3.17
N LYS A 105 4.12 -18.40 2.48
CA LYS A 105 5.35 -19.07 2.90
C LYS A 105 5.87 -18.51 4.23
N ILE A 106 5.97 -17.19 4.37
CA ILE A 106 6.38 -16.54 5.62
C ILE A 106 5.42 -16.90 6.76
N LYS A 107 4.11 -16.85 6.49
CA LYS A 107 3.09 -17.19 7.49
C LYS A 107 3.21 -18.65 7.93
N ALA A 108 3.43 -19.58 7.00
CA ALA A 108 3.60 -21.00 7.29
C ALA A 108 4.87 -21.28 8.10
N GLN A 109 5.98 -20.61 7.78
CA GLN A 109 7.25 -20.73 8.53
C GLN A 109 7.14 -20.23 9.98
N ASN A 110 6.34 -19.19 10.21
CA ASN A 110 6.14 -18.61 11.54
C ASN A 110 5.01 -19.28 12.34
N SER A 111 4.35 -20.30 11.78
CA SER A 111 3.26 -21.00 12.44
C SER A 111 3.78 -22.29 13.08
N PRO A 112 3.51 -22.54 14.38
CA PRO A 112 3.88 -23.79 15.04
C PRO A 112 3.05 -25.00 14.56
N ARG A 113 2.01 -24.76 13.76
CA ARG A 113 1.08 -25.77 13.23
C ARG A 113 0.92 -25.62 11.71
N PRO A 114 0.61 -26.70 10.98
CA PRO A 114 0.32 -26.61 9.56
C PRO A 114 -0.85 -25.66 9.31
N ILE A 115 -0.69 -24.76 8.34
CA ILE A 115 -1.75 -23.86 7.91
C ILE A 115 -2.62 -24.59 6.90
N ILE A 116 -3.90 -24.74 7.21
CA ILE A 116 -4.92 -25.25 6.30
C ILE A 116 -5.67 -24.03 5.75
N CYS A 117 -5.78 -23.93 4.42
CA CYS A 117 -6.53 -22.88 3.75
C CYS A 117 -7.51 -23.47 2.74
N THR A 118 -8.65 -22.81 2.58
CA THR A 118 -9.63 -23.12 1.54
C THR A 118 -9.53 -22.07 0.45
N LEU A 119 -9.45 -22.52 -0.81
CA LEU A 119 -9.51 -21.65 -1.97
C LEU A 119 -10.96 -21.60 -2.45
N VAL A 120 -11.57 -20.43 -2.38
CA VAL A 120 -12.92 -20.17 -2.93
C VAL A 120 -12.78 -19.28 -4.14
N ILE A 121 -13.32 -19.75 -5.26
CA ILE A 121 -13.33 -19.04 -6.53
C ILE A 121 -14.79 -18.89 -6.92
N ASP A 122 -15.14 -17.69 -7.34
CA ASP A 122 -16.46 -17.38 -7.90
C ASP A 122 -16.30 -16.62 -9.22
N GLU A 123 -17.35 -16.60 -10.01
CA GLU A 123 -17.40 -15.90 -11.29
C GLU A 123 -18.10 -14.55 -11.13
N MET A 124 -17.50 -13.50 -11.68
CA MET A 124 -18.08 -12.16 -11.66
C MET A 124 -18.19 -11.61 -13.08
N ALA A 125 -19.40 -11.21 -13.47
CA ALA A 125 -19.62 -10.53 -14.74
C ALA A 125 -18.90 -9.17 -14.75
N ILE A 126 -18.16 -8.90 -15.84
CA ILE A 126 -17.45 -7.66 -16.11
C ILE A 126 -18.00 -6.99 -17.36
N ARG A 127 -17.73 -5.68 -17.49
CA ARG A 127 -18.07 -4.96 -18.72
C ARG A 127 -17.08 -5.32 -19.81
N LYS A 128 -17.60 -5.78 -20.95
CA LYS A 128 -16.83 -5.97 -22.17
C LYS A 128 -16.22 -4.64 -22.62
N GLY A 129 -14.96 -4.67 -23.01
CA GLY A 129 -14.27 -3.51 -23.55
C GLY A 129 -12.76 -3.71 -23.61
N LEU A 130 -12.15 -3.16 -24.65
CA LEU A 130 -10.71 -3.22 -24.86
C LEU A 130 -10.03 -1.94 -24.32
N TYR A 131 -9.04 -2.10 -23.46
CA TYR A 131 -8.33 -0.98 -22.83
C TYR A 131 -6.84 -1.06 -23.14
N TRP A 132 -6.30 -0.01 -23.74
CA TRP A 132 -4.85 0.12 -23.92
C TRP A 132 -4.19 0.67 -22.66
N ASP A 133 -3.26 -0.08 -22.08
CA ASP A 133 -2.40 0.45 -21.03
C ASP A 133 -1.06 0.92 -21.60
N ASN A 134 -0.80 2.21 -21.40
CA ASN A 134 0.46 2.83 -21.82
C ASN A 134 1.67 2.37 -21.00
N SER A 135 1.45 1.88 -19.77
CA SER A 135 2.50 1.43 -18.87
C SER A 135 3.01 0.03 -19.24
N SER A 136 2.11 -0.95 -19.37
CA SER A 136 2.46 -2.32 -19.78
C SER A 136 2.63 -2.50 -21.28
N LYS A 137 2.20 -1.53 -22.11
CA LYS A 137 2.21 -1.60 -23.58
C LYS A 137 1.37 -2.77 -24.12
N LYS A 138 0.24 -3.03 -23.48
CA LYS A 138 -0.66 -4.15 -23.79
C LYS A 138 -2.12 -3.71 -23.82
N PHE A 139 -2.94 -4.53 -24.50
CA PHE A 139 -4.39 -4.43 -24.45
C PHE A 139 -4.95 -5.34 -23.35
N TYR A 140 -5.79 -4.78 -22.48
CA TYR A 140 -6.60 -5.52 -21.51
C TYR A 140 -8.05 -5.65 -21.99
N GLY A 141 -8.75 -6.67 -21.49
CA GLY A 141 -10.18 -6.88 -21.78
C GLY A 141 -10.48 -8.06 -22.70
N ARG A 142 -9.46 -8.75 -23.20
CA ARG A 142 -9.61 -10.04 -23.88
C ARG A 142 -9.57 -11.20 -22.88
N ILE A 143 -10.10 -12.36 -23.29
CA ILE A 143 -10.01 -13.59 -22.51
C ILE A 143 -8.53 -13.93 -22.28
N ASN A 144 -8.13 -13.97 -21.01
CA ASN A 144 -6.79 -14.35 -20.61
C ASN A 144 -6.88 -15.37 -19.46
N THR A 145 -6.46 -16.61 -19.76
CA THR A 145 -6.45 -17.73 -18.81
C THR A 145 -5.09 -17.92 -18.13
N GLY A 146 -4.10 -17.07 -18.43
CA GLY A 146 -2.73 -17.14 -17.90
C GLY A 146 -1.88 -18.27 -18.49
N ILE A 147 -2.40 -19.03 -19.47
CA ILE A 147 -1.76 -20.24 -20.02
C ILE A 147 -1.41 -20.09 -21.52
N MET A 148 -2.04 -19.15 -22.24
CA MET A 148 -1.91 -19.02 -23.70
C MET A 148 -1.27 -17.69 -24.11
N GLU A 149 -0.55 -17.68 -25.23
CA GLU A 149 -0.04 -16.46 -25.85
C GLU A 149 -1.21 -15.57 -26.30
N GLU A 150 -1.08 -14.26 -26.05
CA GLU A 150 -2.03 -13.23 -26.48
C GLU A 150 -2.17 -13.29 -28.02
N SER A 151 -3.20 -13.95 -28.54
CA SER A 151 -3.55 -13.84 -29.96
C SER A 151 -4.51 -12.67 -30.13
N ASP A 152 -4.27 -11.84 -31.16
CA ASP A 152 -5.15 -10.71 -31.49
C ASP A 152 -6.58 -11.11 -31.90
N SER A 153 -6.82 -12.42 -32.05
CA SER A 153 -8.11 -13.03 -32.38
C SER A 153 -8.95 -13.43 -31.17
N THR A 154 -8.49 -13.21 -29.94
CA THR A 154 -9.25 -13.58 -28.73
C THR A 154 -10.42 -12.63 -28.48
N GLU A 155 -11.57 -13.21 -28.14
CA GLU A 155 -12.80 -12.47 -27.83
C GLU A 155 -12.66 -11.62 -26.55
N GLU A 156 -13.53 -10.61 -26.43
CA GLU A 156 -13.61 -9.78 -25.23
C GLU A 156 -14.21 -10.57 -24.06
N ALA A 157 -13.57 -10.49 -22.90
CA ALA A 157 -14.02 -11.15 -21.69
C ALA A 157 -15.32 -10.54 -21.16
N SER A 158 -16.33 -11.38 -20.91
CA SER A 158 -17.57 -11.02 -20.20
C SER A 158 -17.52 -11.27 -18.71
N GLU A 159 -16.65 -12.17 -18.26
CA GLU A 159 -16.58 -12.65 -16.88
C GLU A 159 -15.12 -12.74 -16.42
N CYS A 160 -14.92 -12.66 -15.10
CA CYS A 160 -13.64 -12.95 -14.47
C CYS A 160 -13.81 -13.87 -13.26
N PHE A 161 -12.81 -14.72 -13.02
CA PHE A 161 -12.74 -15.49 -11.79
C PHE A 161 -12.13 -14.65 -10.67
N VAL A 162 -12.85 -14.53 -9.56
CA VAL A 162 -12.44 -13.79 -8.38
C VAL A 162 -12.14 -14.76 -7.26
N MET A 163 -10.95 -14.65 -6.66
CA MET A 163 -10.61 -15.37 -5.44
C MET A 163 -11.19 -14.61 -4.25
N LEU A 164 -12.12 -15.25 -3.54
CA LEU A 164 -12.78 -14.65 -2.39
C LEU A 164 -11.96 -14.88 -1.12
N ARG A 165 -11.90 -13.84 -0.28
CA ARG A 165 -11.37 -13.96 1.08
C ARG A 165 -12.49 -14.47 1.98
N LEU A 166 -12.30 -15.67 2.54
CA LEU A 166 -13.10 -16.16 3.67
C LEU A 166 -12.75 -15.40 4.95
#